data_AF-A0A7R9B5U6-F1
#
_entry.id   AF-A0A7R9B5U6-F1
#
_cell.length_a   1.000
_cell.length_b   1.000
_cell.length_c   1.000
_cell.angle_alpha   90.00
_cell.angle_beta   90.00
_cell.angle_gamma   90.00
#
_symmetry.space_group_name_H-M   'P 1'
#
loop_
_entity.id
_entity.type
_entity.pdbx_description
1 polymer ?
#
loop_
_entity_poly.entity_id
_entity_poly.type
_entity_poly.pdbx_seq_one_letter_code
_entity_poly.pdbx_strand_id
1 'polypeptide(L)'
;MGPHIFLLFVGLTISLGDAALQPAPCDKSRKVFTEGWGVITDGPFGSNYTQDSHCEWLIKANNTHKYITLSFQSMGTECSYDYVFVYDGDSFSAPLLGSFSGKTDPQNITASSGSMLILLYSDTNYVLDGFRAEYSVTSCPGNCTHQSQGMCVVNTCVCEGDWGGKDCARRLCPEDCGATQGRGSCHLGHCRCSPGYSGQSCSLHRMDPSGNR
;
A
#
# COMPACT_ATOMS: atom_id res chain seq x y z
N MET A 1 66.04 -39.18 -12.61
CA MET A 1 65.73 -38.28 -13.73
C MET A 1 64.42 -38.73 -14.35
N GLY A 2 63.33 -38.01 -14.06
CA GLY A 2 61.99 -38.20 -14.61
C GLY A 2 61.18 -36.95 -14.23
N PRO A 3 60.45 -36.30 -15.14
CA PRO A 3 59.92 -34.97 -14.90
C PRO A 3 58.66 -35.03 -14.02
N HIS A 4 58.59 -34.11 -13.06
CA HIS A 4 57.36 -33.80 -12.33
C HIS A 4 56.35 -33.18 -13.29
N ILE A 5 55.26 -33.89 -13.57
CA ILE A 5 54.06 -33.30 -14.18
C ILE A 5 53.25 -32.68 -13.04
N PHE A 6 53.29 -31.35 -12.95
CA PHE A 6 52.33 -30.58 -12.16
C PHE A 6 50.99 -30.59 -12.90
N LEU A 7 50.05 -31.40 -12.41
CA LEU A 7 48.64 -31.31 -12.82
C LEU A 7 48.05 -30.05 -12.17
N LEU A 8 47.94 -28.97 -12.95
CA LEU A 8 47.09 -27.82 -12.61
C LEU A 8 45.63 -28.28 -12.69
N PHE A 9 45.04 -28.60 -11.53
CA PHE A 9 43.59 -28.58 -11.37
C PHE A 9 43.16 -27.11 -11.47
N VAL A 10 42.75 -26.67 -12.65
CA VAL A 10 41.91 -25.47 -12.78
C VAL A 10 40.56 -25.87 -12.20
N GLY A 11 40.40 -25.66 -10.90
CA GLY A 11 39.11 -25.75 -10.23
C GLY A 11 38.19 -24.71 -10.88
N LEU A 12 37.27 -25.18 -11.71
CA LEU A 12 36.18 -24.36 -12.22
C LEU A 12 35.27 -24.07 -11.03
N THR A 13 35.53 -22.99 -10.30
CA THR A 13 34.54 -22.42 -9.38
C THR A 13 33.41 -21.89 -10.24
N ILE A 14 32.40 -22.72 -10.49
CA ILE A 14 31.11 -22.24 -10.99
C ILE A 14 30.56 -21.37 -9.87
N SER A 15 30.77 -20.06 -10.00
CA SER A 15 30.01 -19.07 -9.26
C SER A 15 28.57 -19.26 -9.68
N LEU A 16 27.80 -20.01 -8.90
CA LEU A 16 26.34 -19.94 -8.92
C LEU A 16 26.01 -18.53 -8.44
N GLY A 17 26.06 -17.56 -9.35
CA GLY A 17 25.41 -16.29 -9.15
C GLY A 17 23.94 -16.60 -8.96
N ASP A 18 23.40 -16.28 -7.79
CA ASP A 18 21.96 -16.18 -7.56
C ASP A 18 21.43 -15.17 -8.60
N ALA A 19 21.00 -15.68 -9.75
CA ALA A 19 20.12 -14.95 -10.62
C ALA A 19 18.82 -14.80 -9.81
N ALA A 20 18.61 -13.61 -9.24
CA ALA A 20 17.35 -13.26 -8.62
C ALA A 20 16.23 -13.67 -9.60
N LEU A 21 15.47 -14.70 -9.24
CA LEU A 21 14.39 -15.22 -10.05
C LEU A 21 13.43 -14.06 -10.31
N GLN A 22 13.36 -13.61 -11.56
CA GLN A 22 12.42 -12.56 -11.94
C GLN A 22 11.00 -13.05 -11.63
N PRO A 23 10.09 -12.20 -11.12
CA PRO A 23 8.74 -12.64 -10.78
C PRO A 23 8.08 -13.28 -12.01
N ALA A 24 7.60 -14.51 -11.87
CA ALA A 24 6.87 -15.18 -12.95
C ALA A 24 5.50 -14.49 -13.15
N PRO A 25 5.01 -14.40 -14.41
CA PRO A 25 3.66 -13.95 -14.72
C PRO A 25 2.60 -14.74 -13.94
N CYS A 26 1.40 -14.18 -13.87
CA CYS A 26 0.26 -14.85 -13.27
C CYS A 26 0.02 -16.25 -13.86
N ASP A 27 0.04 -17.26 -12.98
CA ASP A 27 -0.20 -18.67 -13.30
C ASP A 27 -1.57 -19.16 -12.77
N LYS A 28 -2.47 -18.23 -12.44
CA LYS A 28 -3.79 -18.48 -11.85
C LYS A 28 -3.72 -19.25 -10.52
N SER A 29 -2.61 -19.14 -9.80
CA SER A 29 -2.41 -19.75 -8.48
C SER A 29 -2.49 -18.72 -7.36
N ARG A 30 -2.51 -19.24 -6.13
CA ARG A 30 -2.38 -18.44 -4.90
C ARG A 30 -0.94 -18.44 -4.41
N LYS A 31 -0.33 -17.26 -4.33
CA LYS A 31 0.97 -17.03 -3.68
C LYS A 31 0.74 -16.60 -2.23
N VAL A 32 1.47 -17.22 -1.29
CA VAL A 32 1.33 -16.94 0.15
C VAL A 32 2.58 -16.24 0.68
N PHE A 33 2.38 -15.15 1.42
CA PHE A 33 3.42 -14.33 2.02
C PHE A 33 3.27 -14.31 3.53
N THR A 34 4.36 -14.54 4.25
CA THR A 34 4.39 -14.56 5.73
C THR A 34 5.40 -13.60 6.33
N GLU A 35 6.18 -12.91 5.49
CA GLU A 35 7.21 -11.97 5.92
C GLU A 35 6.59 -10.66 6.43
N GLY A 36 7.36 -9.91 7.23
CA GLY A 36 6.91 -8.62 7.77
C GLY A 36 6.82 -7.50 6.74
N TRP A 37 7.39 -7.70 5.56
CA TRP A 37 7.35 -6.78 4.43
C TRP A 37 7.61 -7.55 3.14
N GLY A 38 7.10 -7.05 2.01
CA GLY A 38 7.45 -7.58 0.71
C GLY A 38 6.83 -6.81 -0.45
N VAL A 39 7.10 -7.29 -1.66
CA VAL A 39 6.61 -6.73 -2.91
C VAL A 39 5.68 -7.73 -3.58
N ILE A 40 4.56 -7.25 -4.10
CA ILE A 40 3.60 -8.02 -4.89
C ILE A 40 3.59 -7.43 -6.31
N THR A 41 3.76 -8.32 -7.30
CA THR A 41 3.62 -7.99 -8.72
C THR A 41 2.83 -9.09 -9.44
N ASP A 42 2.14 -8.72 -10.51
CA ASP A 42 1.43 -9.62 -11.43
C ASP A 42 2.36 -10.34 -12.43
N GLY A 43 3.60 -9.87 -12.55
CA GLY A 43 4.58 -10.48 -13.42
C GLY A 43 5.95 -9.79 -13.38
N PRO A 44 6.82 -10.12 -14.35
CA PRO A 44 8.12 -9.50 -14.50
C PRO A 44 8.03 -8.03 -14.86
N PHE A 45 8.98 -7.22 -14.38
CA PHE A 45 9.04 -5.80 -14.72
C PHE A 45 9.06 -5.58 -16.24
N GLY A 46 8.22 -4.66 -16.72
CA GLY A 46 8.13 -4.31 -18.15
C GLY A 46 7.28 -5.27 -18.99
N SER A 47 6.58 -6.23 -18.36
CA SER A 47 5.58 -7.07 -19.01
C SER A 47 4.17 -6.67 -18.61
N ASN A 48 3.19 -6.94 -19.47
CA ASN A 48 1.79 -6.75 -19.16
C ASN A 48 1.25 -7.93 -18.34
N TYR A 49 0.18 -7.70 -17.58
CA TYR A 49 -0.51 -8.79 -16.90
C TYR A 49 -1.09 -9.80 -17.90
N THR A 50 -1.37 -11.00 -17.41
CA THR A 50 -1.91 -12.09 -18.23
C THR A 50 -3.42 -11.92 -18.41
N GLN A 51 -3.93 -12.13 -19.62
CA GLN A 51 -5.39 -12.16 -19.88
C GLN A 51 -6.05 -13.39 -19.24
N ASP A 52 -7.36 -13.34 -19.03
CA ASP A 52 -8.18 -14.41 -18.43
C ASP A 52 -7.59 -14.89 -17.08
N SER A 53 -7.10 -13.94 -16.28
CA SER A 53 -6.31 -14.24 -15.09
C SER A 53 -7.10 -14.10 -13.80
N HIS A 54 -6.81 -15.01 -12.87
CA HIS A 54 -7.35 -15.06 -11.51
C HIS A 54 -6.19 -15.34 -10.55
N CYS A 55 -5.33 -14.34 -10.35
CA CYS A 55 -4.17 -14.49 -9.47
C CYS A 55 -4.45 -13.99 -8.08
N GLU A 56 -4.03 -14.78 -7.10
CA GLU A 56 -4.28 -14.49 -5.69
C GLU A 56 -2.97 -14.31 -4.93
N TRP A 57 -2.90 -13.27 -4.12
CA TRP A 57 -1.82 -13.07 -3.15
C TRP A 57 -2.42 -13.01 -1.76
N LEU A 58 -2.04 -13.96 -0.90
CA LEU A 58 -2.48 -14.01 0.49
C LEU A 58 -1.32 -13.64 1.40
N ILE A 59 -1.42 -12.50 2.06
CA ILE A 59 -0.49 -12.08 3.11
C ILE A 59 -1.05 -12.56 4.45
N LYS A 60 -0.26 -13.29 5.23
CA LYS A 60 -0.61 -13.80 6.56
C LYS A 60 0.38 -13.29 7.59
N ALA A 61 -0.09 -12.49 8.53
CA ALA A 61 0.69 -12.12 9.69
C ALA A 61 0.83 -13.30 10.67
N ASN A 62 1.74 -13.15 11.64
CA ASN A 62 1.95 -14.17 12.67
C ASN A 62 0.79 -14.28 13.70
N ASN A 63 -0.11 -13.30 13.74
CA ASN A 63 -1.33 -13.34 14.54
C ASN A 63 -2.40 -12.38 13.99
N THR A 64 -3.63 -12.54 14.49
CA THR A 64 -4.83 -11.82 14.04
C THR A 64 -4.93 -10.36 14.51
N HIS A 65 -4.00 -9.89 15.35
CA HIS A 65 -4.01 -8.52 15.87
C HIS A 65 -3.06 -7.60 15.09
N LYS A 66 -2.40 -8.12 14.05
CA LYS A 66 -1.51 -7.33 13.20
C LYS A 66 -2.28 -6.61 12.11
N TYR A 67 -1.76 -5.45 11.72
CA TYR A 67 -2.24 -4.70 10.58
C TYR A 67 -1.36 -4.99 9.37
N ILE A 68 -1.98 -5.11 8.20
CA ILE A 68 -1.27 -5.26 6.93
C ILE A 68 -1.62 -4.03 6.09
N THR A 69 -0.62 -3.21 5.76
CA THR A 69 -0.80 -2.06 4.88
C THR A 69 -0.20 -2.37 3.52
N LEU A 70 -1.02 -2.32 2.47
CA LEU A 70 -0.65 -2.45 1.07
C LEU A 70 -0.60 -1.06 0.43
N SER A 71 0.53 -0.71 -0.18
CA SER A 71 0.77 0.54 -0.89
C SER A 71 0.94 0.24 -2.37
N PHE A 72 0.01 0.67 -3.21
CA PHE A 72 0.19 0.61 -4.67
C PHE A 72 1.26 1.63 -5.09
N GLN A 73 2.32 1.12 -5.73
CA GLN A 73 3.40 1.93 -6.31
C GLN A 73 3.08 2.28 -7.76
N SER A 74 2.42 1.36 -8.47
CA SER A 74 1.88 1.57 -9.80
C SER A 74 0.67 0.66 -10.03
N MET A 75 -0.33 1.15 -10.75
CA MET A 75 -1.43 0.35 -11.27
C MET A 75 -1.84 0.87 -12.65
N GLY A 76 -2.07 -0.05 -13.57
CA GLY A 76 -2.59 0.18 -14.91
C GLY A 76 -3.29 -1.09 -15.40
N THR A 77 -4.59 -1.20 -15.12
CA THR A 77 -5.45 -2.26 -15.68
C THR A 77 -6.43 -1.69 -16.70
N GLU A 78 -7.07 -2.53 -17.51
CA GLU A 78 -8.17 -2.10 -18.36
C GLU A 78 -9.29 -1.51 -17.49
N CYS A 79 -9.55 -0.22 -17.67
CA CYS A 79 -10.47 0.52 -16.82
C CYS A 79 -11.88 -0.07 -16.92
N SER A 80 -12.50 -0.36 -15.78
CA SER A 80 -13.86 -0.92 -15.65
C SER A 80 -14.06 -2.38 -16.11
N TYR A 81 -13.03 -3.05 -16.64
CA TYR A 81 -13.10 -4.46 -17.07
C TYR A 81 -12.21 -5.36 -16.20
N ASP A 82 -11.00 -4.90 -15.90
CA ASP A 82 -10.02 -5.63 -15.12
C ASP A 82 -9.80 -4.97 -13.76
N TYR A 83 -9.82 -5.79 -12.72
CA TYR A 83 -9.88 -5.32 -11.34
C TYR A 83 -8.85 -5.98 -10.44
N VAL A 84 -8.29 -5.17 -9.55
CA VAL A 84 -7.61 -5.64 -8.34
C VAL A 84 -8.55 -5.47 -7.16
N PHE A 85 -8.91 -6.58 -6.53
CA PHE A 85 -9.73 -6.61 -5.31
C PHE A 85 -8.83 -6.85 -4.09
N VAL A 86 -9.09 -6.15 -3.00
CA VAL A 86 -8.35 -6.30 -1.74
C VAL A 86 -9.35 -6.57 -0.61
N TYR A 87 -9.13 -7.65 0.14
CA TYR A 87 -10.01 -8.12 1.21
C TYR A 87 -9.31 -8.13 2.57
N ASP A 88 -10.02 -7.81 3.66
CA ASP A 88 -9.56 -7.92 5.05
C ASP A 88 -9.80 -9.34 5.61
N GLY A 89 -9.02 -10.30 5.12
CA GLY A 89 -9.09 -11.70 5.55
C GLY A 89 -8.41 -12.64 4.56
N ASP A 90 -8.62 -13.94 4.73
CA ASP A 90 -7.97 -15.00 3.94
C ASP A 90 -8.86 -15.67 2.88
N SER A 91 -10.07 -15.13 2.67
CA SER A 91 -11.05 -15.67 1.72
C SER A 91 -11.90 -14.56 1.07
N PHE A 92 -12.57 -14.88 -0.03
CA PHE A 92 -13.50 -13.99 -0.72
C PHE A 92 -14.78 -13.68 0.05
N SER A 93 -15.03 -14.37 1.16
CA SER A 93 -16.14 -14.08 2.08
C SER A 93 -15.79 -12.98 3.09
N ALA A 94 -14.51 -12.59 3.17
CA ALA A 94 -14.05 -11.53 4.04
C ALA A 94 -14.50 -10.14 3.56
N PRO A 95 -14.48 -9.12 4.43
CA PRO A 95 -14.82 -7.75 4.03
C PRO A 95 -13.96 -7.24 2.87
N LEU A 96 -14.61 -6.73 1.81
CA LEU A 96 -13.92 -6.07 0.70
C LEU A 96 -13.47 -4.67 1.14
N LEU A 97 -12.16 -4.42 1.10
CA LEU A 97 -11.56 -3.12 1.42
C LEU A 97 -11.56 -2.16 0.21
N GLY A 98 -11.47 -2.71 -1.00
CA GLY A 98 -11.52 -1.91 -2.22
C GLY A 98 -11.46 -2.75 -3.50
N SER A 99 -11.97 -2.16 -4.57
CA SER A 99 -11.91 -2.65 -5.94
C SER A 99 -11.31 -1.56 -6.81
N PHE A 100 -10.18 -1.85 -7.45
CA PHE A 100 -9.39 -0.86 -8.18
C PHE A 100 -9.29 -1.25 -9.65
N SER A 101 -9.44 -0.28 -10.56
CA SER A 101 -9.24 -0.47 -12.00
C SER A 101 -8.64 0.78 -12.64
N GLY A 102 -8.09 0.65 -13.83
CA GLY A 102 -7.50 1.76 -14.57
C GLY A 102 -6.13 2.16 -14.01
N LYS A 103 -5.79 3.44 -14.18
CA LYS A 103 -4.61 4.03 -13.53
C LYS A 103 -5.01 4.58 -12.17
N THR A 104 -4.25 4.22 -11.15
CA THR A 104 -4.51 4.63 -9.78
C THR A 104 -3.31 5.38 -9.23
N ASP A 105 -3.57 6.55 -8.63
CA ASP A 105 -2.56 7.24 -7.82
C ASP A 105 -2.14 6.38 -6.62
N PRO A 106 -0.96 6.61 -6.02
CA PRO A 106 -0.53 5.88 -4.84
C PRO A 106 -1.58 5.90 -3.74
N GLN A 107 -2.04 4.71 -3.34
CA GLN A 107 -3.06 4.53 -2.30
C GLN A 107 -2.61 3.45 -1.32
N ASN A 108 -2.90 3.70 -0.04
CA ASN A 108 -2.65 2.77 1.05
C ASN A 108 -3.95 2.11 1.49
N ILE A 109 -3.97 0.78 1.49
CA ILE A 109 -5.10 -0.05 1.94
C ILE A 109 -4.63 -0.80 3.17
N THR A 110 -5.39 -0.75 4.26
CA THR A 110 -5.00 -1.42 5.52
C THR A 110 -6.03 -2.46 5.93
N ALA A 111 -5.59 -3.70 6.06
CA ALA A 111 -6.33 -4.80 6.67
C ALA A 111 -6.01 -4.90 8.17
N SER A 112 -6.97 -5.37 8.96
CA SER A 112 -6.91 -5.41 10.43
C SER A 112 -7.09 -6.80 11.03
N SER A 113 -7.42 -7.81 10.21
CA SER A 113 -7.62 -9.20 10.63
C SER A 113 -6.33 -10.01 10.79
N GLY A 114 -5.17 -9.42 10.50
CA GLY A 114 -3.90 -10.13 10.36
C GLY A 114 -3.80 -10.98 9.08
N SER A 115 -4.77 -10.89 8.17
CA SER A 115 -4.70 -11.48 6.83
C SER A 115 -5.19 -10.49 5.78
N MET A 116 -4.61 -10.55 4.59
CA MET A 116 -5.04 -9.75 3.44
C MET A 116 -5.00 -10.61 2.20
N LEU A 117 -6.14 -10.73 1.51
CA LEU A 117 -6.25 -11.41 0.24
C LEU A 117 -6.36 -10.37 -0.88
N ILE A 118 -5.49 -10.47 -1.87
CA ILE A 118 -5.50 -9.67 -3.09
C ILE A 118 -5.86 -10.59 -4.25
N LEU A 119 -6.76 -10.16 -5.12
CA LEU A 119 -7.13 -10.85 -6.35
C LEU A 119 -6.95 -9.90 -7.54
N LEU A 120 -6.17 -10.32 -8.53
CA LEU A 120 -6.24 -9.77 -9.88
C LEU A 120 -7.24 -10.62 -10.68
N TYR A 121 -8.29 -9.97 -11.16
CA TYR A 121 -9.24 -10.51 -12.12
C TYR A 121 -9.05 -9.78 -13.44
N SER A 122 -8.79 -10.52 -14.51
CA SER A 122 -8.80 -9.98 -15.87
C SER A 122 -9.70 -10.78 -16.79
N ASP A 123 -10.38 -10.11 -17.71
CA ASP A 123 -11.18 -10.76 -18.75
C ASP A 123 -10.30 -11.31 -19.89
N THR A 124 -10.91 -11.80 -20.97
CA THR A 124 -10.19 -12.40 -22.11
C THR A 124 -9.59 -11.38 -23.10
N ASN A 125 -9.74 -10.08 -22.83
CA ASN A 125 -9.35 -9.00 -23.74
C ASN A 125 -8.22 -8.15 -23.12
N TYR A 126 -8.02 -6.96 -23.66
CA TYR A 126 -6.87 -6.07 -23.49
C TYR A 126 -6.11 -6.16 -22.16
N VAL A 127 -4.78 -6.21 -22.24
CA VAL A 127 -3.90 -6.18 -21.07
C VAL A 127 -2.98 -4.97 -21.11
N LEU A 128 -2.70 -4.40 -19.94
CA LEU A 128 -1.84 -3.23 -19.71
C LEU A 128 -0.71 -3.56 -18.72
N ASP A 129 -0.03 -2.53 -18.21
CA ASP A 129 1.18 -2.64 -17.39
C ASP A 129 1.01 -3.39 -16.06
N GLY A 130 -0.22 -3.63 -15.60
CA GLY A 130 -0.49 -4.41 -14.39
C GLY A 130 -0.32 -3.58 -13.12
N PHE A 131 0.20 -4.18 -12.06
CA PHE A 131 0.40 -3.48 -10.80
C PHE A 131 1.67 -3.92 -10.05
N ARG A 132 2.23 -2.96 -9.32
CA ARG A 132 3.26 -3.21 -8.31
C ARG A 132 2.80 -2.62 -7.00
N ALA A 133 2.80 -3.43 -5.96
CA ALA A 133 2.47 -2.99 -4.61
C ALA A 133 3.52 -3.46 -3.62
N GLU A 134 3.65 -2.71 -2.53
CA GLU A 134 4.48 -3.08 -1.39
C GLU A 134 3.58 -3.27 -0.18
N TYR A 135 3.83 -4.30 0.62
CA TYR A 135 3.09 -4.51 1.85
C TYR A 135 4.01 -4.45 3.05
N SER A 136 3.46 -4.03 4.19
CA SER A 136 4.12 -4.10 5.49
C SER A 136 3.17 -4.63 6.55
N VAL A 137 3.71 -5.40 7.48
CA VAL A 137 2.98 -5.98 8.62
C VAL A 137 3.43 -5.28 9.89
N THR A 138 2.49 -4.64 10.56
CA THR A 138 2.79 -3.77 11.71
C THR A 138 1.84 -4.06 12.88
N SER A 139 2.20 -3.59 14.07
CA SER A 139 1.36 -3.75 15.26
C SER A 139 0.22 -2.73 15.32
N CYS A 140 0.31 -1.63 14.59
CA CYS A 140 -0.66 -0.54 14.59
C CYS A 140 -0.96 -0.08 13.16
N PRO A 141 -2.17 0.42 12.86
CA PRO A 141 -2.54 0.86 11.52
C PRO A 141 -1.60 1.97 11.03
N GLY A 142 -1.14 1.86 9.78
CA GLY A 142 -0.24 2.85 9.16
C GLY A 142 1.07 3.10 9.92
N ASN A 143 1.43 2.23 10.87
CA ASN A 143 2.53 2.45 11.81
C ASN A 143 2.50 3.84 12.50
N CYS A 144 1.28 4.34 12.78
CA CYS A 144 1.04 5.68 13.34
C CYS A 144 1.66 6.83 12.51
N THR A 145 1.73 6.60 11.18
CA THR A 145 2.37 7.37 10.11
C THR A 145 3.71 8.02 10.46
N HIS A 146 4.57 7.14 10.98
CA HIS A 146 5.97 7.30 11.35
C HIS A 146 6.20 8.12 12.62
N GLN A 147 7.12 7.63 13.45
CA GLN A 147 7.41 7.98 14.87
C GLN A 147 7.38 9.47 15.27
N SER A 148 7.32 10.42 14.33
CA SER A 148 7.12 11.86 14.55
C SER A 148 5.65 12.30 14.67
N GLN A 149 4.68 11.47 14.29
CA GLN A 149 3.25 11.81 14.34
C GLN A 149 2.48 11.07 15.44
N GLY A 150 3.06 10.00 15.97
CA GLY A 150 2.45 9.20 17.02
C GLY A 150 3.28 8.00 17.41
N MET A 151 2.86 7.34 18.48
CA MET A 151 3.46 6.12 19.00
C MET A 151 2.45 4.98 19.05
N CYS A 152 2.92 3.77 18.75
CA CYS A 152 2.12 2.55 18.84
C CYS A 152 2.13 2.01 20.27
N VAL A 153 0.99 2.05 20.96
CA VAL A 153 0.81 1.53 22.32
C VAL A 153 -0.30 0.49 22.27
N VAL A 154 0.05 -0.79 22.48
CA VAL A 154 -0.91 -1.92 22.52
C VAL A 154 -1.89 -1.88 21.34
N ASN A 155 -1.35 -1.98 20.13
CA ASN A 155 -2.09 -2.01 18.85
C ASN A 155 -2.93 -0.76 18.54
N THR A 156 -2.76 0.30 19.31
CA THR A 156 -3.46 1.58 19.15
C THR A 156 -2.44 2.70 18.92
N CYS A 157 -2.71 3.59 17.97
CA CYS A 157 -1.90 4.78 17.78
C CYS A 157 -2.31 5.88 18.75
N VAL A 158 -1.32 6.39 19.48
CA VAL A 158 -1.43 7.60 20.29
C VAL A 158 -0.75 8.72 19.50
N CYS A 159 -1.54 9.66 18.99
CA CYS A 159 -1.03 10.73 18.13
C CYS A 159 -0.39 11.86 18.94
N GLU A 160 0.63 12.48 18.36
CA GLU A 160 1.37 13.60 18.94
C GLU A 160 1.03 14.92 18.23
N GLY A 161 1.11 16.04 18.96
CA GLY A 161 0.88 17.38 18.42
C GLY A 161 -0.52 17.55 17.80
N ASP A 162 -0.58 18.11 16.60
CA ASP A 162 -1.83 18.38 15.87
C ASP A 162 -2.25 17.23 14.95
N TRP A 163 -1.79 16.00 15.21
CA TRP A 163 -2.15 14.81 14.43
C TRP A 163 -3.27 14.02 15.09
N GLY A 164 -4.05 13.31 14.27
CA GLY A 164 -5.15 12.50 14.71
C GLY A 164 -5.62 11.51 13.66
N GLY A 165 -6.68 10.77 13.98
CA GLY A 165 -7.10 9.60 13.20
C GLY A 165 -6.61 8.30 13.83
N LYS A 166 -7.01 7.16 13.24
CA LYS A 166 -6.65 5.84 13.78
C LYS A 166 -5.17 5.52 13.63
N ASP A 167 -4.53 6.14 12.65
CA ASP A 167 -3.13 5.97 12.25
C ASP A 167 -2.33 7.27 12.33
N CYS A 168 -2.90 8.34 12.92
CA CYS A 168 -2.28 9.67 13.01
C CYS A 168 -2.00 10.39 11.68
N ALA A 169 -2.56 9.93 10.56
CA ALA A 169 -2.33 10.54 9.25
C ALA A 169 -3.06 11.87 9.04
N ARG A 170 -4.05 12.21 9.87
CA ARG A 170 -4.90 13.39 9.69
C ARG A 170 -4.42 14.55 10.54
N ARG A 171 -4.08 15.68 9.91
CA ARG A 171 -3.92 16.96 10.62
C ARG A 171 -5.26 17.41 11.20
N LEU A 172 -5.30 17.64 12.51
CA LEU A 172 -6.48 18.10 13.24
C LEU A 172 -6.84 19.54 12.85
N CYS A 173 -5.83 20.42 12.78
CA CYS A 173 -5.96 21.81 12.38
C CYS A 173 -5.11 22.10 11.12
N PRO A 174 -5.60 21.72 9.92
CA PRO A 174 -4.87 21.95 8.68
C PRO A 174 -4.70 23.46 8.42
N GLU A 175 -3.52 23.85 7.93
CA GLU A 175 -3.12 25.25 7.64
C GLU A 175 -3.30 26.21 8.82
N ASP A 176 -3.24 25.70 10.05
CA ASP A 176 -3.47 26.46 11.29
C ASP A 176 -4.80 27.25 11.26
N CYS A 177 -5.82 26.68 10.60
CA CYS A 177 -7.13 27.29 10.43
C CYS A 177 -7.09 28.70 9.79
N GLY A 178 -6.02 29.02 9.04
CA GLY A 178 -5.77 30.35 8.49
C GLY A 178 -5.61 31.44 9.55
N ALA A 179 -5.14 31.09 10.76
CA ALA A 179 -5.02 32.00 11.89
C ALA A 179 -4.13 33.22 11.59
N THR A 180 -3.02 33.02 10.87
CA THR A 180 -2.12 34.10 10.43
C THR A 180 -2.80 35.13 9.53
N GLN A 181 -3.92 34.77 8.90
CA GLN A 181 -4.72 35.65 8.04
C GLN A 181 -6.03 36.10 8.73
N GLY A 182 -6.23 35.75 10.00
CA GLY A 182 -7.46 36.06 10.75
C GLY A 182 -8.70 35.27 10.31
N ARG A 183 -8.52 34.17 9.55
CA ARG A 183 -9.63 33.38 8.97
C ARG A 183 -10.26 32.39 9.93
N GLY A 184 -9.57 32.07 11.02
CA GLY A 184 -10.05 31.13 12.01
C GLY A 184 -9.03 30.90 13.12
N SER A 185 -9.37 29.96 14.01
CA SER A 185 -8.50 29.53 15.10
C SER A 185 -8.71 28.04 15.39
N CYS A 186 -7.65 27.36 15.82
CA CYS A 186 -7.70 25.95 16.19
C CYS A 186 -8.24 25.79 17.63
N HIS A 187 -9.28 24.98 17.81
CA HIS A 187 -9.83 24.65 19.12
C HIS A 187 -10.10 23.15 19.21
N LEU A 188 -9.44 22.48 20.17
CA LEU A 188 -9.59 21.04 20.44
C LEU A 188 -9.47 20.16 19.18
N GLY A 189 -8.53 20.50 18.30
CA GLY A 189 -8.29 19.76 17.07
C GLY A 189 -9.35 19.96 15.98
N HIS A 190 -10.12 21.04 16.05
CA HIS A 190 -11.04 21.46 14.99
C HIS A 190 -10.86 22.95 14.71
N CYS A 191 -10.96 23.31 13.43
CA CYS A 191 -10.93 24.72 13.04
C CYS A 191 -12.27 25.40 13.33
N ARG A 192 -12.21 26.53 14.04
CA ARG A 192 -13.33 27.45 14.21
C ARG A 192 -13.11 28.65 13.30
N CYS A 193 -13.86 28.72 12.21
CA CYS A 193 -13.70 29.77 11.23
C CYS A 193 -14.33 31.10 11.66
N SER A 194 -13.64 32.18 11.32
CA SER A 194 -14.16 33.55 11.41
C SER A 194 -15.36 33.74 10.48
N PRO A 195 -16.23 34.73 10.75
CA PRO A 195 -17.34 35.07 9.86
C PRO A 195 -16.86 35.27 8.41
N GLY A 196 -17.55 34.65 7.45
CA GLY A 196 -17.19 34.70 6.03
C GLY A 196 -16.33 33.55 5.53
N TYR A 197 -15.77 32.72 6.42
CA TYR A 197 -14.93 31.57 6.05
C TYR A 197 -15.57 30.21 6.41
N SER A 198 -15.14 29.15 5.72
CA SER A 198 -15.58 27.76 5.87
C SER A 198 -14.51 26.76 5.38
N GLY A 199 -14.82 25.47 5.48
CA GLY A 199 -13.89 24.37 5.16
C GLY A 199 -13.05 23.93 6.35
N GLN A 200 -12.37 22.79 6.21
CA GLN A 200 -11.61 22.17 7.31
C GLN A 200 -10.43 23.02 7.79
N SER A 201 -9.87 23.88 6.93
CA SER A 201 -8.78 24.82 7.25
C SER A 201 -9.22 26.30 7.29
N CYS A 202 -10.51 26.59 7.16
CA CYS A 202 -11.03 27.97 7.01
C CYS A 202 -10.45 28.74 5.81
N SER A 203 -9.96 28.03 4.80
CA SER A 203 -9.39 28.62 3.58
C SER A 203 -10.44 29.09 2.57
N LEU A 204 -11.66 28.53 2.63
CA LEU A 204 -12.73 28.84 1.69
C LEU A 204 -13.54 30.04 2.17
N HIS A 205 -13.83 30.98 1.26
CA HIS A 205 -14.80 32.02 1.52
C HIS A 205 -16.21 31.48 1.27
N ARG A 206 -17.18 31.78 2.14
CA ARG A 206 -18.55 31.23 2.06
C ARG A 206 -19.31 31.61 0.78
N MET A 207 -18.84 32.65 0.09
CA MET A 207 -19.41 33.09 -1.19
C MET A 207 -18.64 32.55 -2.40
N ASP A 208 -17.60 31.74 -2.21
CA ASP A 208 -16.86 31.11 -3.32
C ASP A 208 -17.69 29.93 -3.88
N PRO A 209 -18.22 30.02 -5.11
CA PRO A 209 -19.02 28.97 -5.71
C PRO A 209 -18.22 27.67 -5.92
N SER A 210 -16.89 27.77 -6.01
CA SER A 210 -15.97 26.67 -6.24
C SER A 210 -15.82 25.78 -5.01
N GLY A 211 -15.97 26.36 -3.81
CA GLY A 211 -15.84 25.67 -2.52
C GLY A 211 -17.12 25.00 -2.01
N ASN A 212 -18.22 25.08 -2.76
CA ASN A 212 -19.54 24.49 -2.47
C ASN A 212 -19.87 23.29 -3.38
N ARG A 213 -18.90 22.80 -4.17
CA ARG A 213 -19.02 21.56 -4.96
C ARG A 213 -18.35 20.39 -4.28
#